data_AF-A0A1F3D301-F1
#
_entry.id   AF-A0A1F3D301-F1
#
_cell.length_a   1.000
_cell.length_b   1.000
_cell.length_c   1.000
_cell.angle_alpha   90.00
_cell.angle_beta   90.00
_cell.angle_gamma   90.00
#
_symmetry.space_group_name_H-M   'P 1'
#
loop_
_entity.id
_entity.type
_entity.pdbx_description
1 polymer ?
#
loop_
_entity_poly.entity_id
_entity_poly.type
_entity_poly.pdbx_seq_one_letter_code
_entity_poly.pdbx_strand_id
1 'polypeptide(L)'
;MKKFMNKMFLSCLKATELIEKRHHFKLTLTEKIQLKVHKAMCDACTMYEKQSIVLDKALGSSVPQDEIAFDLNDFKKEIMAKIEKSK
;
A
#
# COMPACT_ATOMS: atom_id res chain seq x y z
N MET A 1 1.46 -32.73 -11.89
CA MET A 1 0.15 -32.05 -11.73
C MET A 1 0.06 -31.17 -10.48
N LYS A 2 0.35 -31.66 -9.26
CA LYS A 2 0.27 -30.86 -8.01
C LYS A 2 1.11 -29.55 -8.00
N LYS A 3 2.29 -29.54 -8.61
CA LYS A 3 3.17 -28.34 -8.71
C LYS A 3 2.57 -27.20 -9.54
N PHE A 4 1.73 -27.50 -10.53
CA PHE A 4 1.10 -26.48 -11.39
C PHE A 4 -0.17 -25.92 -10.74
N MET A 5 -0.96 -26.76 -10.08
CA MET A 5 -2.10 -26.29 -9.27
C MET A 5 -1.63 -25.30 -8.18
N ASN A 6 -0.55 -25.58 -7.45
CA ASN A 6 -0.05 -24.66 -6.43
C ASN A 6 0.53 -23.34 -6.99
N LYS A 7 0.95 -23.30 -8.26
CA LYS A 7 1.38 -22.06 -8.92
C LYS A 7 0.23 -21.29 -9.57
N MET A 8 -0.85 -21.97 -9.95
CA MET A 8 -2.05 -21.34 -10.53
C MET A 8 -3.05 -20.90 -9.48
N PHE A 9 -3.16 -21.62 -8.36
CA PHE A 9 -4.04 -21.28 -7.24
C PHE A 9 -3.29 -20.44 -6.22
N LEU A 10 -3.58 -19.15 -6.25
CA LEU A 10 -3.13 -18.19 -5.26
C LEU A 10 -3.72 -18.55 -3.89
N SER A 11 -2.92 -18.50 -2.82
CA SER A 11 -3.46 -18.50 -1.46
C SER A 11 -4.13 -17.15 -1.18
N CYS A 12 -5.08 -17.09 -0.24
CA CYS A 12 -5.70 -15.82 0.16
C CYS A 12 -4.64 -14.82 0.63
N LEU A 13 -3.60 -15.29 1.35
CA LEU A 13 -2.46 -14.46 1.77
C LEU A 13 -1.74 -13.80 0.58
N LYS A 14 -1.46 -14.57 -0.47
CA LYS A 14 -0.82 -14.01 -1.66
C LYS A 14 -1.78 -13.14 -2.48
N ALA A 15 -3.08 -13.44 -2.45
CA ALA A 15 -4.11 -12.61 -3.07
C ALA A 15 -4.20 -11.23 -2.43
N THR A 16 -4.24 -11.15 -1.10
CA THR A 16 -4.23 -9.88 -0.37
C THR A 16 -2.93 -9.12 -0.60
N GLU A 17 -1.78 -9.81 -0.63
CA GLU A 17 -0.50 -9.18 -1.01
C GLU A 17 -0.54 -8.54 -2.41
N LEU A 18 -1.08 -9.25 -3.42
CA LEU A 18 -1.21 -8.70 -4.77
C LEU A 18 -2.27 -7.59 -4.88
N ILE A 19 -3.31 -7.62 -4.04
CA ILE A 19 -4.28 -6.53 -3.91
C ILE A 19 -3.57 -5.27 -3.45
N GLU A 20 -2.84 -5.31 -2.33
CA GLU A 20 -2.09 -4.15 -1.82
C GLU A 20 -1.01 -3.69 -2.79
N LYS A 21 -0.25 -4.64 -3.36
CA LYS A 21 0.82 -4.33 -4.31
C LYS A 21 0.30 -3.52 -5.50
N ARG A 22 -0.91 -3.79 -6.00
CA ARG A 22 -1.44 -3.07 -7.18
C ARG A 22 -1.80 -1.61 -6.90
N HIS A 23 -2.01 -1.25 -5.63
CA HIS A 23 -2.38 0.11 -5.22
C HIS A 23 -1.18 1.05 -5.26
N HIS A 24 0.02 0.52 -5.00
CA HIS A 24 1.27 1.31 -4.98
C HIS A 24 2.25 0.96 -6.11
N PHE A 25 2.12 -0.22 -6.73
CA PHE A 25 3.04 -0.74 -7.73
C PHE A 25 2.30 -1.43 -8.89
N LYS A 26 3.00 -1.64 -10.01
CA LYS A 26 2.44 -2.39 -11.14
C LYS A 26 2.54 -3.89 -10.88
N LEU A 27 1.44 -4.60 -11.10
CA LEU A 27 1.43 -6.06 -11.22
C LEU A 27 1.91 -6.50 -12.61
N THR A 28 2.65 -7.61 -12.65
CA THR A 28 2.94 -8.34 -13.88
C THR A 28 1.67 -8.94 -14.48
N LEU A 29 1.71 -9.30 -15.77
CA LEU A 29 0.54 -9.84 -16.46
C LEU A 29 0.04 -11.14 -15.82
N THR A 30 0.96 -12.00 -15.37
CA THR A 30 0.65 -13.26 -14.67
C THR A 30 -0.03 -12.99 -13.33
N GLU A 31 0.50 -12.07 -12.52
CA GLU A 31 -0.10 -11.67 -11.23
C GLU A 31 -1.51 -11.10 -11.43
N LYS A 32 -1.74 -10.29 -12.47
CA LYS A 32 -3.08 -9.75 -12.80
C LYS A 32 -4.08 -10.86 -13.09
N ILE A 33 -3.70 -11.84 -13.92
CA ILE A 33 -4.58 -12.96 -14.28
C ILE A 33 -4.85 -13.84 -13.06
N GLN A 34 -3.81 -14.19 -12.29
CA GLN A 34 -3.94 -14.99 -11.06
C GLN A 34 -4.87 -14.31 -10.04
N LEU A 35 -4.67 -13.01 -9.79
CA LEU A 35 -5.50 -12.26 -8.86
C LEU A 35 -6.95 -12.17 -9.35
N LYS A 36 -7.17 -11.95 -10.66
CA LYS A 36 -8.52 -11.90 -11.24
C LYS A 36 -9.26 -13.23 -11.05
N VAL A 37 -8.60 -14.36 -11.34
CA VAL A 37 -9.19 -15.69 -11.16
C VAL A 37 -9.49 -15.95 -9.69
N HIS A 38 -8.54 -15.69 -8.77
CA HIS A 38 -8.75 -15.93 -7.34
C HIS A 38 -9.93 -15.11 -6.78
N LYS A 39 -10.02 -13.82 -7.14
CA LYS A 39 -11.13 -12.97 -6.69
C LYS A 39 -12.50 -13.40 -7.22
N ALA A 40 -12.55 -13.97 -8.42
CA ALA A 40 -13.80 -14.50 -8.97
C ALA A 40 -14.33 -15.74 -8.21
N MET A 41 -13.47 -16.43 -7.43
CA MET A 41 -13.83 -17.63 -6.67
C MET A 41 -13.79 -17.43 -5.14
N CYS A 42 -13.34 -16.28 -4.65
CA CYS A 42 -13.15 -16.01 -3.23
C CYS A 42 -13.78 -14.68 -2.83
N ASP A 43 -14.99 -14.74 -2.27
CA ASP A 43 -15.75 -13.57 -1.83
C ASP A 43 -15.02 -12.78 -0.75
N ALA A 44 -14.31 -13.45 0.15
CA ALA A 44 -13.53 -12.80 1.21
C ALA A 44 -12.45 -11.88 0.63
N CYS A 45 -11.71 -12.31 -0.40
CA CYS A 45 -10.70 -11.47 -1.05
C CYS A 45 -11.31 -10.33 -1.88
N THR A 46 -12.50 -10.54 -2.46
CA THR A 46 -13.25 -9.48 -3.14
C THR A 46 -13.78 -8.43 -2.15
N MET A 47 -14.25 -8.87 -0.97
CA MET A 47 -14.67 -7.97 0.11
C MET A 47 -13.49 -7.21 0.69
N TYR A 48 -12.38 -7.90 0.98
CA TYR A 48 -11.15 -7.30 1.46
C TYR A 48 -10.68 -6.17 0.55
N GLU A 49 -10.67 -6.38 -0.77
CA GLU A 49 -10.26 -5.34 -1.72
C GLU A 49 -11.11 -4.06 -1.60
N LYS A 50 -12.44 -4.21 -1.43
CA LYS A 50 -13.33 -3.06 -1.23
C LYS A 50 -13.02 -2.34 0.07
N GLN A 51 -12.77 -3.10 1.15
CA GLN A 51 -12.42 -2.55 2.46
C GLN A 51 -11.08 -1.82 2.42
N SER A 52 -10.05 -2.40 1.80
CA SER A 52 -8.73 -1.81 1.61
C SER A 52 -8.83 -0.45 0.88
N ILE A 53 -9.60 -0.38 -0.22
CA ILE A 53 -9.85 0.89 -0.93
C ILE A 53 -10.53 1.95 -0.04
N VAL A 54 -11.46 1.54 0.83
CA VAL A 54 -12.12 2.48 1.76
C VAL A 54 -11.13 2.98 2.81
N LEU A 55 -10.29 2.10 3.36
CA LEU A 55 -9.24 2.47 4.31
C LEU A 55 -8.23 3.43 3.67
N ASP A 56 -7.73 3.13 2.48
CA ASP A 56 -6.81 3.99 1.75
C ASP A 56 -7.39 5.39 1.53
N LYS A 57 -8.67 5.48 1.16
CA LYS A 57 -9.35 6.77 0.99
C LYS A 57 -9.51 7.49 2.33
N ALA A 58 -9.93 6.79 3.38
CA ALA A 58 -10.12 7.39 4.70
C ALA A 58 -8.80 7.94 5.27
N LEU A 59 -7.70 7.21 5.09
CA LEU A 59 -6.36 7.62 5.52
C LEU A 59 -5.77 8.68 4.59
N GLY A 60 -5.88 8.52 3.27
CA GLY A 60 -5.36 9.46 2.28
C GLY A 60 -6.05 10.83 2.29
N SER A 61 -7.31 10.90 2.73
CA SER A 61 -8.05 12.17 2.88
C SER A 61 -7.68 12.95 4.15
N SER A 62 -6.89 12.35 5.06
CA SER A 62 -6.57 12.93 6.37
C SER A 62 -5.26 13.72 6.40
N VAL A 63 -4.47 13.68 5.32
CA VAL A 63 -3.32 14.55 5.15
C VAL A 63 -3.62 15.47 3.98
N PRO A 64 -3.98 16.73 4.21
CA PRO A 64 -3.88 17.73 3.17
C PRO A 64 -2.46 17.62 2.60
N GLN A 65 -2.36 17.24 1.31
CA GLN A 65 -1.21 17.60 0.48
C GLN A 65 -1.25 19.10 0.17
N ASP A 66 -1.67 19.91 1.13
CA ASP A 66 -1.06 21.21 1.25
C ASP A 66 0.41 20.85 1.44
N GLU A 67 1.23 21.20 0.45
CA GLU A 67 2.66 21.25 0.64
C GLU A 67 2.86 22.00 1.96
N ILE A 68 3.07 21.27 3.05
CA ILE A 68 3.79 21.81 4.18
C ILE A 68 5.12 22.09 3.51
N ALA A 69 5.28 23.32 3.01
CA ALA A 69 6.56 23.93 2.73
C ALA A 69 7.26 23.98 4.07
N PHE A 70 7.68 22.80 4.53
CA PHE A 70 8.51 22.61 5.67
C PHE A 70 9.84 23.16 5.22
N ASP A 71 10.06 24.45 5.48
CA ASP A 71 11.33 25.08 5.15
C ASP A 71 12.40 24.39 5.99
N LEU A 72 13.12 23.47 5.33
CA LEU A 72 14.23 22.73 5.91
C LEU A 72 15.27 23.69 6.51
N ASN A 73 15.36 24.92 6.00
CA ASN A 73 16.26 25.94 6.54
C ASN A 73 15.76 26.46 7.89
N ASP A 74 14.46 26.67 8.06
CA ASP A 74 13.91 27.14 9.32
C ASP A 74 13.99 26.08 10.41
N PHE A 75 13.74 24.81 10.05
CA PHE A 75 13.98 23.70 10.97
C PHE A 75 15.46 23.56 11.35
N LYS A 76 16.37 23.70 10.36
CA LYS A 76 17.82 23.66 10.62
C LYS A 76 18.25 24.79 11.57
N LYS A 77 17.74 26.01 11.38
CA LYS A 77 18.01 27.15 12.29
C LYS A 77 17.54 26.83 13.70
N GLU A 78 16.34 26.27 13.86
CA GLU A 78 15.79 25.92 15.17
C GLU A 78 16.66 24.89 15.92
N ILE A 79 17.10 23.84 15.22
CA ILE A 79 18.00 22.82 15.80
C ILE A 79 19.30 23.45 16.26
N MET A 80 19.95 24.25 15.40
CA MET A 80 21.23 24.88 15.72
C MET A 80 21.10 25.81 16.94
N ALA A 81 20.04 26.60 17.01
CA ALA A 81 19.79 27.49 18.14
C ALA A 81 19.59 26.72 19.47
N LYS A 82 18.94 25.55 19.43
CA LYS A 82 18.78 24.70 20.63
C LYS A 82 20.10 24.06 21.08
N ILE A 83 20.94 23.64 20.12
CA ILE A 83 22.27 23.08 20.41
C ILE A 83 23.17 24.15 21.04
N GLU A 84 23.15 25.37 20.52
CA GLU A 84 23.94 26.48 21.05
C GLU A 84 23.50 26.91 22.45
N LYS A 85 22.20 26.95 22.73
CA LYS A 85 21.67 27.25 24.07
C LYS A 85 21.93 26.16 25.12
N SER A 86 22.31 24.96 24.68
CA SER A 86 22.63 23.83 25.56
C SER A 86 24.13 23.75 25.90
N LYS A 87 24.94 24.69 25.40
CA LYS A 87 26.34 24.90 25.80
C LYS A 87 26.43 26.02 26.82
#